data_AF-A0A932ZU79-F1
#
_entry.id   AF-A0A932ZU79-F1
#
_cell.length_a   1.000
_cell.length_b   1.000
_cell.length_c   1.000
_cell.angle_alpha   90.00
_cell.angle_beta   90.00
_cell.angle_gamma   90.00
#
_symmetry.space_group_name_H-M   'P 1'
#
loop_
_entity.id
_entity.type
_entity.pdbx_description
1 polymer ?
#
loop_
_entity_poly.entity_id
_entity_poly.type
_entity_poly.pdbx_seq_one_letter_code
_entity_poly.pdbx_strand_id
1 'polypeptide(L)'
;MVKPWVLFLLGGWLALQAFSAPPATAQGLPEIAGEGGPIARRAEGFDAPNVARSKFLGWVRRNLTDRIPGDETLFKQYVDEWGFQFETLSINGIVFAINIDVDGKYPFDITLMDTDCDGVFETKVEEKPGQRADLSIPECVFRPATAEKR
;
A
#
# COMPACT_ATOMS: atom_id res chain seq x y z
N MET A 1 61.35 31.15 12.70
CA MET A 1 62.16 30.89 11.49
C MET A 1 61.35 31.31 10.26
N VAL A 2 61.88 32.32 9.57
CA VAL A 2 61.75 32.68 8.14
C VAL A 2 60.57 32.11 7.30
N LYS A 3 59.68 33.02 6.89
CA LYS A 3 59.03 33.11 5.56
C LYS A 3 60.10 33.56 4.52
N PRO A 4 59.88 33.71 3.18
CA PRO A 4 58.74 33.39 2.28
C PRO A 4 59.20 32.92 0.84
N TRP A 5 58.32 33.06 -0.18
CA TRP A 5 58.50 33.14 -1.67
C TRP A 5 57.91 31.94 -2.45
N VAL A 6 56.82 32.02 -3.23
CA VAL A 6 56.25 32.95 -4.25
C VAL A 6 56.66 32.60 -5.70
N LEU A 7 55.63 32.60 -6.57
CA LEU A 7 55.53 32.73 -8.04
C LEU A 7 55.06 31.47 -8.79
N PHE A 8 53.80 31.41 -9.28
CA PHE A 8 53.18 32.06 -10.47
C PHE A 8 53.67 31.50 -11.81
N LEU A 9 52.71 31.02 -12.62
CA LEU A 9 52.58 31.16 -14.09
C LEU A 9 51.20 30.55 -14.45
N LEU A 10 50.17 31.35 -14.79
CA LEU A 10 49.84 31.88 -16.12
C LEU A 10 49.63 30.80 -17.21
N GLY A 11 48.37 30.66 -17.63
CA GLY A 11 47.93 29.93 -18.81
C GLY A 11 46.54 29.36 -18.57
N GLY A 12 45.50 29.60 -19.35
CA GLY A 12 45.29 30.42 -20.53
C GLY A 12 43.78 30.47 -20.74
N TRP A 13 43.30 31.56 -21.33
CA TRP A 13 41.91 31.70 -21.76
C TRP A 13 41.62 30.78 -22.96
N LEU A 14 40.54 30.01 -22.90
CA LEU A 14 39.82 29.53 -24.08
C LEU A 14 38.33 29.58 -23.77
N ALA A 15 37.62 30.32 -24.63
CA ALA A 15 36.21 30.65 -24.52
C ALA A 15 35.37 29.71 -25.40
N LEU A 16 34.06 29.66 -25.08
CA LEU A 16 32.93 29.17 -25.89
C LEU A 16 32.86 27.62 -26.07
N GLN A 17 31.73 26.93 -25.92
CA GLN A 17 30.35 27.29 -26.26
C GLN A 17 29.32 26.68 -25.29
N ALA A 18 28.34 27.49 -24.91
CA ALA A 18 27.09 27.04 -24.32
C ALA A 18 26.18 26.49 -25.43
N PHE A 19 25.92 25.19 -25.41
CA PHE A 19 24.75 24.62 -26.08
C PHE A 19 23.60 24.61 -25.07
N SER A 20 22.77 25.64 -25.16
CA SER A 20 21.44 25.68 -24.57
C SER A 20 20.58 24.61 -25.25
N ALA A 21 20.40 23.47 -24.58
CA ALA A 21 19.32 22.55 -24.91
C ALA A 21 17.98 23.21 -24.52
N PRO A 22 16.94 23.12 -25.36
CA PRO A 22 15.62 23.63 -25.00
C PRO A 22 15.06 22.87 -23.79
N PRO A 23 14.27 23.53 -22.92
CA PRO A 23 13.57 22.81 -21.86
C PRO A 23 12.60 21.84 -22.53
N ALA A 24 12.90 20.55 -22.45
CA ALA A 24 11.92 19.52 -22.76
C ALA A 24 10.75 19.76 -21.81
N THR A 25 9.67 20.27 -22.39
CA THR A 25 8.38 20.43 -21.75
C THR A 25 7.92 19.03 -21.41
N ALA A 26 8.23 18.59 -20.20
CA ALA A 26 7.61 17.39 -19.63
C ALA A 26 6.15 17.76 -19.43
N GLN A 27 5.36 17.40 -20.44
CA GLN A 27 3.91 17.43 -20.44
C GLN A 27 3.44 16.80 -19.14
N GLY A 28 2.59 17.52 -18.43
CA GLY A 28 1.96 17.06 -17.19
C GLY A 28 1.36 15.69 -17.43
N LEU A 29 1.91 14.69 -16.73
CA LEU A 29 1.12 13.52 -16.40
C LEU A 29 -0.01 14.00 -15.49
N PRO A 30 -1.26 13.57 -15.70
CA PRO A 30 -2.27 13.78 -14.69
C PRO A 30 -1.77 13.09 -13.42
N GLU A 31 -1.44 13.89 -12.43
CA GLU A 31 -1.29 13.47 -11.04
C GLU A 31 -2.66 12.95 -10.62
N ILE A 32 -2.91 11.68 -10.91
CA ILE A 32 -3.94 10.93 -10.20
C ILE A 32 -3.34 10.68 -8.83
N ALA A 33 -3.57 11.65 -7.95
CA ALA A 33 -3.32 11.53 -6.53
C ALA A 33 -4.16 10.36 -5.98
N GLY A 34 -3.53 9.19 -5.92
CA GLY A 34 -3.90 8.09 -5.04
C GLY A 34 -2.68 7.82 -4.18
N GLU A 35 -2.67 8.38 -2.97
CA GLU A 35 -1.59 8.28 -1.98
C GLU A 35 -1.53 6.89 -1.33
N GLY A 36 -1.33 5.83 -2.13
CA GLY A 36 -0.97 4.49 -1.67
C GLY A 36 0.54 4.27 -1.77
N GLY A 37 1.12 3.42 -0.93
CA GLY A 37 2.50 2.98 -1.14
C GLY A 37 2.63 2.05 -2.37
N PRO A 38 3.80 1.43 -2.60
CA PRO A 38 4.03 0.66 -3.82
C PRO A 38 3.03 -0.49 -3.94
N ILE A 39 2.30 -0.50 -5.06
CA ILE A 39 1.30 -1.53 -5.40
C ILE A 39 1.99 -2.63 -6.23
N ALA A 40 1.91 -3.87 -5.78
CA ALA A 40 2.35 -5.04 -6.51
C ALA A 40 1.15 -5.95 -6.84
N ARG A 41 1.17 -6.60 -8.00
CA ARG A 41 0.12 -7.53 -8.45
C ARG A 41 0.69 -8.88 -8.89
N ARG A 42 0.04 -9.98 -8.53
CA ARG A 42 0.40 -11.37 -8.91
C ARG A 42 -0.84 -12.22 -9.08
N ALA A 43 -1.02 -12.84 -10.25
CA ALA A 43 -2.22 -13.62 -10.57
C ALA A 43 -2.37 -14.87 -9.69
N GLU A 44 -1.26 -15.43 -9.25
CA GLU A 44 -1.21 -16.56 -8.32
C GLU A 44 -1.53 -16.19 -6.86
N GLY A 45 -1.64 -14.90 -6.56
CA GLY A 45 -1.83 -14.39 -5.20
C GLY A 45 -0.53 -14.19 -4.43
N PHE A 46 -0.65 -13.48 -3.32
CA PHE A 46 0.35 -13.40 -2.27
C PHE A 46 0.01 -14.38 -1.14
N ASP A 47 1.04 -14.85 -0.44
CA ASP A 47 0.84 -15.69 0.74
C ASP A 47 0.11 -14.89 1.83
N ALA A 48 -1.04 -15.42 2.27
CA ALA A 48 -1.85 -14.85 3.33
C ALA A 48 -1.70 -15.62 4.65
N PRO A 49 -1.79 -14.96 5.81
CA PRO A 49 -1.80 -15.63 7.11
C PRO A 49 -2.92 -16.66 7.26
N ASN A 50 -2.63 -17.78 7.93
CA ASN A 50 -3.60 -18.85 8.14
C ASN A 50 -4.46 -18.59 9.40
N VAL A 51 -5.68 -18.11 9.18
CA VAL A 51 -6.66 -17.82 10.25
C VAL A 51 -6.93 -19.03 11.15
N ALA A 52 -7.03 -20.25 10.60
CA ALA A 52 -7.36 -21.45 11.38
C ALA A 52 -6.26 -21.85 12.38
N ARG A 53 -5.02 -21.42 12.13
CA ARG A 53 -3.86 -21.65 13.01
C ARG A 53 -3.56 -20.47 13.92
N SER A 54 -4.32 -19.37 13.79
CA SER A 54 -4.06 -18.12 14.49
C SER A 54 -4.93 -17.97 15.74
N LYS A 55 -4.44 -17.22 16.72
CA LYS A 55 -5.20 -16.87 17.91
C LYS A 55 -6.02 -15.61 17.65
N PHE A 56 -7.32 -15.70 17.88
CA PHE A 56 -8.24 -14.56 17.79
C PHE A 56 -8.01 -13.56 18.93
N LEU A 57 -7.92 -12.28 18.60
CA LEU A 57 -7.69 -11.19 19.55
C LEU A 57 -8.95 -10.37 19.83
N GLY A 58 -9.81 -10.19 18.82
CA GLY A 58 -11.01 -9.39 18.95
C GLY A 58 -11.59 -8.97 17.61
N TRP A 59 -12.69 -8.22 17.65
CA TRP A 59 -13.33 -7.69 16.45
C TRP A 59 -13.91 -6.31 16.70
N VAL A 60 -14.04 -5.55 15.61
CA VAL A 60 -14.73 -4.26 15.58
C VAL A 60 -15.45 -4.11 14.24
N ARG A 61 -16.54 -3.35 14.21
CA ARG A 61 -17.16 -2.94 12.96
C ARG A 61 -16.89 -1.46 12.70
N ARG A 62 -16.71 -1.11 11.44
CA ARG A 62 -16.53 0.27 11.00
C ARG A 62 -17.24 0.48 9.67
N ASN A 63 -17.63 1.71 9.43
CA ASN A 63 -18.04 2.17 8.12
C ASN A 63 -16.80 2.51 7.26
N LEU A 64 -16.64 1.81 6.13
CA LEU A 64 -15.67 2.10 5.08
C LEU A 64 -16.31 2.58 3.77
N THR A 65 -17.64 2.57 3.66
CA THR A 65 -18.35 2.97 2.45
C THR A 65 -19.76 3.47 2.73
N ASP A 66 -20.13 4.58 2.09
CA ASP A 66 -21.49 5.13 2.16
C ASP A 66 -22.55 4.29 1.41
N ARG A 67 -22.13 3.22 0.72
CA ARG A 67 -23.04 2.35 -0.06
C ARG A 67 -23.96 1.50 0.82
N ILE A 68 -23.49 1.11 2.00
CA ILE A 68 -24.27 0.35 2.97
C ILE A 68 -24.43 1.23 4.22
N PRO A 69 -25.66 1.57 4.65
CA PRO A 69 -25.83 2.34 5.87
C PRO A 69 -25.35 1.58 7.12
N GLY A 70 -24.59 2.27 7.97
CA GLY A 70 -24.15 1.77 9.28
C GLY A 70 -22.70 1.28 9.28
N ASP A 71 -22.31 0.52 10.31
CA ASP A 71 -20.98 -0.12 10.36
C ASP A 71 -21.05 -1.50 9.66
N GLU A 72 -20.75 -1.52 8.37
CA GLU A 72 -20.86 -2.69 7.50
C GLU A 72 -19.61 -3.57 7.48
N THR A 73 -18.43 -2.97 7.63
CA THR A 73 -17.17 -3.71 7.52
C THR A 73 -16.78 -4.32 8.86
N LEU A 74 -16.63 -5.63 8.90
CA LEU A 74 -16.16 -6.38 10.05
C LEU A 74 -14.65 -6.59 9.97
N PHE A 75 -13.94 -6.05 10.96
CA PHE A 75 -12.53 -6.23 11.21
C PHE A 75 -12.37 -7.31 12.28
N LYS A 76 -11.64 -8.39 11.97
CA LYS A 76 -11.27 -9.41 12.96
C LYS A 76 -9.76 -9.46 13.09
N GLN A 77 -9.27 -9.36 14.31
CA GLN A 77 -7.85 -9.29 14.62
C GLN A 77 -7.35 -10.63 15.14
N TYR A 78 -6.13 -10.97 14.73
CA TYR A 78 -5.48 -12.23 15.01
C TYR A 78 -4.00 -12.01 15.31
N VAL A 79 -3.41 -12.98 16.00
CA VAL A 79 -1.96 -13.18 16.05
C VAL A 79 -1.66 -14.59 15.55
N ASP A 80 -0.71 -14.70 14.61
CA ASP A 80 -0.31 -15.99 14.07
C ASP A 80 0.65 -16.75 15.01
N GLU A 81 1.15 -17.90 14.55
CA GLU A 81 2.07 -18.74 15.33
C GLU A 81 3.48 -18.17 15.47
N TRP A 82 3.84 -17.17 14.66
CA TRP A 82 5.13 -16.47 14.70
C TRP A 82 5.07 -15.15 15.48
N GLY A 83 3.88 -14.73 15.88
CA GLY A 83 3.65 -13.50 16.65
C GLY A 83 3.30 -12.28 15.81
N PHE A 84 3.12 -12.43 14.49
CA PHE A 84 2.67 -11.33 13.63
C PHE A 84 1.18 -11.09 13.84
N GLN A 85 0.81 -9.82 13.95
CA GLN A 85 -0.58 -9.40 14.04
C GLN A 85 -1.13 -9.14 12.65
N PHE A 86 -2.37 -9.56 12.43
CA PHE A 86 -3.06 -9.25 11.19
C PHE A 86 -4.55 -9.11 11.45
N GLU A 87 -5.24 -8.43 10.55
CA GLU A 87 -6.68 -8.32 10.57
C GLU A 87 -7.30 -8.65 9.22
N THR A 88 -8.41 -9.37 9.24
CA THR A 88 -9.23 -9.62 8.05
C THR A 88 -10.35 -8.59 8.00
N LEU A 89 -10.59 -8.02 6.83
CA LEU A 89 -11.69 -7.11 6.54
C LEU A 89 -12.74 -7.84 5.71
N SER A 90 -14.00 -7.76 6.15
CA SER A 90 -15.09 -8.43 5.46
C SER A 90 -16.38 -7.62 5.44
N ILE A 91 -17.11 -7.71 4.34
CA ILE A 91 -18.47 -7.19 4.18
C ILE A 91 -19.35 -8.35 3.73
N ASN A 92 -20.56 -8.48 4.29
CA ASN A 92 -21.50 -9.57 3.99
C ASN A 92 -20.91 -10.99 4.12
N GLY A 93 -19.87 -11.17 4.94
CA GLY A 93 -19.21 -12.45 5.15
C GLY A 93 -18.11 -12.78 4.14
N ILE A 94 -17.84 -11.90 3.18
CA ILE A 94 -16.77 -12.06 2.18
C ILE A 94 -15.54 -11.28 2.66
N VAL A 95 -14.41 -11.96 2.83
CA VAL A 95 -13.13 -11.33 3.15
C VAL A 95 -12.55 -10.78 1.86
N PHE A 96 -12.22 -9.50 1.83
CA PHE A 96 -11.67 -8.84 0.63
C PHE A 96 -10.31 -8.20 0.87
N ALA A 97 -9.90 -8.03 2.12
CA ALA A 97 -8.58 -7.52 2.45
C ALA A 97 -8.03 -8.12 3.75
N ILE A 98 -6.71 -8.18 3.84
CA ILE A 98 -5.96 -8.55 5.03
C ILE A 98 -4.89 -7.49 5.26
N ASN A 99 -4.93 -6.82 6.42
CA ASN A 99 -3.85 -5.95 6.85
C ASN A 99 -2.91 -6.73 7.75
N ILE A 100 -1.60 -6.61 7.53
CA ILE A 100 -0.55 -7.37 8.20
C ILE A 100 0.44 -6.39 8.82
N ASP A 101 0.72 -6.59 10.10
CA ASP A 101 1.71 -5.87 10.88
C ASP A 101 2.94 -6.79 11.03
N VAL A 102 4.03 -6.40 10.37
CA VAL A 102 5.30 -7.13 10.38
C VAL A 102 6.31 -6.55 11.38
N ASP A 103 6.11 -5.31 11.83
CA ASP A 103 7.05 -4.60 12.72
C ASP A 103 6.54 -4.43 14.18
N GLY A 104 5.31 -4.88 14.44
CA GLY A 104 4.63 -4.84 15.73
C GLY A 104 4.05 -3.47 16.08
N LYS A 105 3.93 -2.55 15.12
CA LYS A 105 3.46 -1.18 15.33
C LYS A 105 2.30 -0.85 14.40
N TYR A 106 1.51 0.10 14.84
CA TYR A 106 0.46 0.71 14.02
C TYR A 106 1.00 1.94 13.27
N PRO A 107 0.59 2.22 12.02
CA PRO A 107 -0.35 1.47 11.17
C PRO A 107 0.22 0.13 10.67
N PHE A 108 -0.64 -0.73 10.11
CA PHE A 108 -0.23 -1.98 9.46
C PHE A 108 0.76 -1.69 8.31
N ASP A 109 1.64 -2.64 8.00
CA ASP A 109 2.70 -2.44 7.01
C ASP A 109 2.27 -2.87 5.60
N ILE A 110 1.39 -3.86 5.51
CA ILE A 110 1.02 -4.50 4.26
C ILE A 110 -0.49 -4.73 4.23
N THR A 111 -1.12 -4.35 3.12
CA THR A 111 -2.48 -4.77 2.80
C THR A 111 -2.45 -5.73 1.62
N LEU A 112 -3.00 -6.92 1.81
CA LEU A 112 -3.33 -7.85 0.75
C LEU A 112 -4.80 -7.69 0.39
N MET A 113 -5.12 -7.68 -0.90
CA MET A 113 -6.48 -7.48 -1.40
C MET A 113 -6.83 -8.55 -2.43
N ASP A 114 -8.05 -9.05 -2.29
CA ASP A 114 -8.77 -9.90 -3.25
C ASP A 114 -9.75 -8.97 -3.99
N THR A 115 -9.57 -8.76 -5.29
CA THR A 115 -10.37 -7.76 -6.04
C THR A 115 -11.58 -8.35 -6.76
N ASP A 116 -11.75 -9.67 -6.77
CA ASP A 116 -12.86 -10.37 -7.42
C ASP A 116 -13.62 -11.37 -6.53
N CYS A 117 -13.26 -11.44 -5.25
CA CYS A 117 -13.83 -12.27 -4.19
C CYS A 117 -13.68 -13.78 -4.43
N ASP A 118 -12.60 -14.22 -5.11
CA ASP A 118 -12.32 -15.63 -5.36
C ASP A 118 -11.50 -16.31 -4.23
N GLY A 119 -11.04 -15.52 -3.25
CA GLY A 119 -10.21 -15.95 -2.12
C GLY A 119 -8.71 -15.92 -2.39
N VAL A 120 -8.27 -15.49 -3.58
CA VAL A 120 -6.87 -15.23 -3.93
C VAL A 120 -6.60 -13.75 -3.67
N PHE A 121 -5.50 -13.43 -2.98
CA PHE A 121 -5.12 -12.04 -2.73
C PHE A 121 -4.03 -11.61 -3.72
N GLU A 122 -4.44 -11.16 -4.90
CA GLU A 122 -3.58 -10.82 -6.03
C GLU A 122 -2.92 -9.44 -5.93
N THR A 123 -3.41 -8.57 -5.05
CA THR A 123 -2.87 -7.22 -4.88
C THR A 123 -2.21 -7.07 -3.52
N LYS A 124 -0.97 -6.57 -3.50
CA LYS A 124 -0.25 -6.18 -2.29
C LYS A 124 0.02 -4.68 -2.34
N VAL A 125 -0.34 -3.98 -1.28
CA VAL A 125 0.00 -2.58 -1.05
C VAL A 125 0.91 -2.53 0.17
N GLU A 126 2.10 -1.96 0.03
CA GLU A 126 2.92 -1.63 1.21
C GLU A 126 2.46 -0.28 1.74
N GLU A 127 2.00 -0.22 2.97
CA GLU A 127 1.56 1.02 3.62
C GLU A 127 2.78 1.79 4.12
N LYS A 128 2.79 3.12 3.94
CA LYS A 128 3.81 3.98 4.54
C LYS A 128 3.29 4.50 5.89
N PRO A 129 4.17 4.78 6.86
CA PRO A 129 3.75 5.40 8.11
C PRO A 129 2.90 6.66 7.88
N GLY A 130 1.67 6.65 8.39
CA GLY A 130 0.72 7.76 8.25
C GLY A 130 -0.11 7.74 6.96
N GLN A 131 0.10 6.79 6.05
CA GLN A 131 -0.75 6.54 4.88
C GLN A 131 -1.57 5.27 5.12
N ARG A 132 -2.83 5.28 4.68
CA ARG A 132 -3.67 4.08 4.63
C ARG A 132 -3.83 3.68 3.17
N ALA A 133 -3.80 2.38 2.89
CA ALA A 133 -4.14 1.88 1.57
C ALA A 133 -5.57 2.31 1.20
N ASP A 134 -5.75 2.74 -0.04
CA ASP A 134 -7.08 2.79 -0.63
C ASP A 134 -7.54 1.35 -0.86
N LEU A 135 -8.44 0.90 0.01
CA LEU A 135 -8.94 -0.47 0.03
C LEU A 135 -9.88 -0.80 -1.13
N SER A 136 -10.16 0.14 -2.07
CA SER A 136 -10.91 -0.07 -3.32
C SER A 136 -11.89 -1.24 -3.26
N ILE A 137 -12.92 -1.10 -2.39
CA ILE A 137 -13.77 -2.22 -1.95
C ILE A 137 -14.42 -2.89 -3.17
N PRO A 138 -14.19 -4.20 -3.40
CA PRO A 138 -14.60 -4.84 -4.64
C PRO A 138 -16.11 -5.05 -4.71
N GLU A 139 -16.69 -4.90 -5.90
CA GLU A 139 -18.15 -4.92 -6.11
C GLU A 139 -18.85 -6.19 -5.61
N CYS A 140 -18.14 -7.32 -5.64
CA CYS A 140 -18.64 -8.62 -5.24
C CYS A 140 -19.05 -8.69 -3.76
N VAL A 141 -18.45 -7.89 -2.87
CA VAL A 141 -18.78 -7.93 -1.42
C VAL A 141 -20.15 -7.33 -1.12
N PHE A 142 -20.69 -6.51 -2.01
CA PHE A 142 -22.00 -5.89 -1.85
C PHE A 142 -23.15 -6.84 -2.21
N ARG A 143 -22.84 -8.00 -2.80
CA ARG A 143 -23.86 -8.99 -3.15
C ARG A 143 -24.29 -9.74 -1.88
N PRO A 144 -25.60 -9.84 -1.61
CA PRO A 144 -26.07 -10.62 -0.47
C PRO A 144 -25.75 -12.10 -0.69
N ALA A 145 -25.24 -12.78 0.34
CA ALA A 145 -24.94 -14.22 0.31
C ALA A 145 -26.15 -15.14 -0.02
N THR A 146 -27.36 -14.57 -0.11
CA THR A 146 -28.61 -15.26 -0.39
C THR A 146 -29.03 -15.28 -1.87
N ALA A 147 -28.24 -14.70 -2.78
CA ALA A 147 -28.58 -14.69 -4.22
C ALA A 147 -28.52 -16.07 -4.91
N GLU A 148 -27.97 -17.10 -4.24
CA GLU A 148 -27.76 -18.44 -4.81
C GLU A 148 -28.76 -19.52 -4.33
N LYS A 149 -29.85 -19.13 -3.66
CA LYS A 149 -30.96 -20.05 -3.33
C LYS A 149 -32.31 -19.48 -3.77
N ARG A 150 -32.60 -19.53 -5.07
CA ARG A 150 -33.97 -19.54 -5.60
C ARG A 150 -34.09 -20.49 -6.78
#